data_AF-H1G7C1-F1
#
_entry.id   AF-H1G7C1-F1
#
_cell.length_a   1.000
_cell.length_b   1.000
_cell.length_c   1.000
_cell.angle_alpha   90.00
_cell.angle_beta   90.00
_cell.angle_gamma   90.00
#
_symmetry.space_group_name_H-M   'P 1'
#
loop_
_entity.id
_entity.type
_entity.pdbx_description
1 polymer ?
#
loop_
_entity_poly.entity_id
_entity_poly.type
_entity_poly.pdbx_seq_one_letter_code
_entity_poly.pdbx_strand_id
1 'polypeptide(L)'
;MAGPIVLDDIERFGHFKEIHVKIDTEGYELEVLRGIQELLVAGRVKKLVVEVNDMHLQRFGADSASLYEFLEQFGYLPSMGLQSGHYDEVFFRS
;
A
#
# COMPACT_ATOMS: atom_id res chain seq x y z
N MET A 1 -18.90 -9.39 -0.76
CA MET A 1 -17.63 -8.68 -1.03
C MET A 1 -17.23 -7.97 0.26
N ALA A 2 -16.00 -8.14 0.71
CA ALA A 2 -15.47 -7.32 1.80
C ALA A 2 -15.26 -5.90 1.26
N GLY A 3 -15.66 -4.89 2.03
CA GLY A 3 -15.45 -3.49 1.69
C GLY A 3 -14.02 -3.04 2.03
N PRO A 4 -13.70 -1.75 1.80
CA PRO A 4 -12.47 -1.15 2.31
C PRO A 4 -12.35 -1.31 3.83
N ILE A 5 -11.12 -1.34 4.33
CA ILE A 5 -10.84 -1.28 5.77
C ILE A 5 -10.76 0.20 6.14
N VAL A 6 -11.62 0.64 7.05
CA VAL A 6 -11.67 2.04 7.50
C VAL A 6 -10.96 2.21 8.84
N LEU A 7 -10.71 3.46 9.24
CA LEU A 7 -10.03 3.75 10.51
C LEU A 7 -10.78 3.13 11.71
N ASP A 8 -12.10 3.25 11.72
CA ASP A 8 -12.97 2.72 12.78
C ASP A 8 -12.85 1.20 12.96
N ASP A 9 -12.56 0.45 11.89
CA ASP A 9 -12.37 -1.00 11.99
C ASP A 9 -11.13 -1.34 12.80
N ILE A 10 -10.07 -0.53 12.66
CA ILE A 10 -8.82 -0.69 13.40
C ILE A 10 -8.95 -0.17 14.84
N GLU A 11 -9.61 0.96 15.04
CA GLU A 11 -9.72 1.58 16.38
C GLU A 11 -10.49 0.70 17.38
N ARG A 12 -11.34 -0.22 16.90
CA ARG A 12 -11.96 -1.27 17.73
C ARG A 12 -10.96 -2.20 18.41
N PHE A 13 -9.77 -2.37 17.84
CA PHE A 13 -8.68 -3.17 18.41
C PHE A 13 -7.70 -2.33 19.22
N GLY A 14 -7.67 -1.01 18.99
CA GLY A 14 -6.87 -0.06 19.74
C GLY A 14 -6.38 1.12 18.90
N HIS A 15 -5.95 2.18 19.57
CA HIS A 15 -5.39 3.38 18.92
C HIS A 15 -3.89 3.23 18.65
N PHE A 16 -3.54 2.34 17.72
CA PHE A 16 -2.16 2.13 17.31
C PHE A 16 -1.60 3.38 16.59
N LYS A 17 -0.38 3.77 16.94
CA LYS A 17 0.30 4.94 16.34
C LYS A 17 1.33 4.54 15.27
N GLU A 18 1.70 3.27 15.22
CA GLU A 18 2.69 2.72 14.31
C GLU A 18 2.15 1.42 13.71
N ILE A 19 1.41 1.53 12.61
CA ILE A 19 0.91 0.38 11.89
C ILE A 19 1.88 0.05 10.76
N HIS A 20 2.22 -1.24 10.63
CA HIS A 20 2.96 -1.77 9.50
C HIS A 20 2.05 -2.70 8.71
N VAL A 21 2.08 -2.57 7.38
CA VAL A 21 1.22 -3.34 6.48
C VAL A 21 2.09 -4.07 5.46
N LYS A 22 1.77 -5.34 5.18
CA LYS A 22 2.31 -6.11 4.04
C LYS A 22 1.17 -6.35 3.06
N ILE A 23 1.42 -6.13 1.78
CA ILE A 23 0.47 -6.33 0.69
C ILE A 23 1.14 -7.24 -0.35
N ASP A 24 0.48 -8.34 -0.63
CA ASP A 24 0.91 -9.40 -1.54
C ASP A 24 -0.38 -10.07 -2.03
N THR A 25 -0.86 -9.61 -3.18
CA THR A 25 -2.21 -9.91 -3.68
C THR A 25 -2.25 -10.29 -5.15
N GLU A 26 -1.08 -10.65 -5.71
CA GLU A 26 -0.93 -11.18 -7.05
C GLU A 26 -1.55 -10.25 -8.12
N GLY A 27 -1.40 -8.92 -7.95
CA GLY A 27 -1.78 -7.87 -8.90
C GLY A 27 -2.84 -6.89 -8.41
N TYR A 28 -3.47 -7.14 -7.25
CA TYR A 28 -4.48 -6.26 -6.64
C TYR A 28 -3.90 -5.17 -5.72
N GLU A 29 -2.59 -4.97 -5.71
CA GLU A 29 -1.92 -4.18 -4.67
C GLU A 29 -2.41 -2.74 -4.64
N LEU A 30 -2.58 -2.11 -5.81
CA LEU A 30 -3.10 -0.74 -5.92
C LEU A 30 -4.55 -0.63 -5.41
N GLU A 31 -5.38 -1.65 -5.63
CA GLU A 31 -6.75 -1.68 -5.12
C GLU A 31 -6.79 -1.87 -3.60
N VAL A 32 -5.90 -2.70 -3.04
CA VAL A 32 -5.75 -2.81 -1.58
C VAL A 32 -5.34 -1.47 -0.98
N LEU A 33 -4.38 -0.78 -1.60
CA LEU A 33 -3.93 0.55 -1.18
C LEU A 33 -5.08 1.57 -1.20
N ARG A 34 -5.90 1.58 -2.25
CA ARG A 34 -7.14 2.37 -2.31
C ARG A 34 -8.12 1.97 -1.21
N GLY A 35 -8.24 0.68 -0.92
CA GLY A 35 -9.10 0.13 0.12
C GLY A 35 -8.68 0.47 1.56
N ILE A 36 -7.43 0.89 1.79
CA ILE A 36 -6.93 1.32 3.11
C ILE A 36 -6.61 2.83 3.15
N GLN A 37 -7.08 3.60 2.16
CA GLN A 37 -6.72 5.01 1.99
C GLN A 37 -6.97 5.84 3.26
N GLU A 38 -8.02 5.59 4.02
CA GLU A 38 -8.29 6.32 5.26
C GLU A 38 -7.16 6.18 6.28
N LEU A 39 -6.56 4.98 6.39
CA LEU A 39 -5.44 4.73 7.30
C LEU A 39 -4.17 5.45 6.83
N LEU A 40 -3.98 5.53 5.51
CA LEU A 40 -2.89 6.29 4.88
C LEU A 40 -3.08 7.79 5.16
N VAL A 41 -4.27 8.35 4.92
CA VAL A 41 -4.60 9.76 5.19
C VAL A 41 -4.40 10.09 6.68
N ALA A 42 -4.89 9.23 7.58
CA ALA A 42 -4.74 9.40 9.02
C ALA A 42 -3.28 9.28 9.52
N GLY A 43 -2.35 8.88 8.65
CA GLY A 43 -0.92 8.76 8.99
C GLY A 43 -0.62 7.66 10.01
N ARG A 44 -1.53 6.67 10.14
CA ARG A 44 -1.38 5.55 11.07
C ARG A 44 -0.42 4.49 10.56
N VAL A 45 -0.37 4.31 9.23
CA VAL A 45 0.54 3.38 8.58
C VAL A 45 1.90 4.04 8.41
N LYS A 46 2.93 3.53 9.08
CA LYS A 46 4.31 4.08 9.03
C LYS A 46 5.21 3.32 8.06
N LYS A 47 4.85 2.07 7.76
CA LYS A 47 5.58 1.22 6.83
C LYS A 47 4.63 0.37 6.00
N LEU A 48 4.89 0.30 4.71
CA LEU A 48 4.26 -0.63 3.79
C LEU A 48 5.35 -1.52 3.19
N VAL A 49 5.09 -2.82 3.08
CA VAL A 49 5.86 -3.73 2.23
C VAL A 49 4.90 -4.19 1.15
N VAL A 50 5.21 -3.91 -0.12
CA VAL A 50 4.29 -4.16 -1.23
C VAL A 50 5.02 -5.01 -2.27
N GLU A 51 4.43 -6.14 -2.62
CA GLU A 51 4.87 -6.92 -3.78
C GLU A 51 4.68 -6.07 -5.05
N VAL A 52 5.72 -5.93 -5.86
CA VAL A 52 5.66 -5.19 -7.12
C VAL A 52 6.03 -6.14 -8.25
N ASN A 53 5.08 -6.32 -9.15
CA ASN A 53 5.24 -7.11 -10.36
C ASN A 53 4.30 -6.56 -11.45
N ASP A 54 4.85 -5.86 -12.44
CA ASP A 54 4.07 -5.23 -13.52
C ASP A 54 3.19 -6.23 -14.29
N MET A 55 3.65 -7.46 -14.49
CA MET A 55 2.83 -8.47 -15.17
C MET A 55 1.57 -8.82 -14.38
N HIS A 56 1.64 -8.79 -13.05
CA HIS A 56 0.51 -9.06 -12.18
C HIS A 56 -0.42 -7.85 -12.11
N LEU A 57 0.14 -6.65 -11.88
CA LEU A 57 -0.59 -5.38 -11.80
C LEU A 57 -1.40 -5.08 -13.07
N GLN A 58 -0.82 -5.35 -14.25
CA GLN A 58 -1.48 -5.10 -15.54
C GLN A 58 -2.74 -5.94 -15.74
N ARG A 59 -2.86 -7.10 -15.10
CA ARG A 59 -4.08 -7.93 -15.15
C ARG A 59 -5.29 -7.23 -14.54
N PHE A 60 -5.05 -6.23 -13.70
CA PHE A 60 -6.06 -5.43 -13.02
C PHE A 60 -6.00 -3.94 -13.39
N GLY A 61 -5.33 -3.61 -14.50
CA GLY A 61 -5.31 -2.24 -15.04
C GLY A 61 -4.41 -1.27 -14.28
N ALA A 62 -3.43 -1.78 -13.52
CA ALA A 62 -2.42 -1.00 -12.82
C ALA A 62 -1.02 -1.30 -13.37
N ASP A 63 -0.04 -0.53 -12.92
CA ASP A 63 1.39 -0.76 -13.13
C ASP A 63 2.19 -0.25 -11.92
N SER A 64 3.47 -0.60 -11.85
CA SER A 64 4.36 -0.18 -10.76
C SER A 64 4.46 1.34 -10.66
N ALA A 65 4.49 2.07 -11.78
CA ALA A 65 4.54 3.53 -11.77
C ALA A 65 3.34 4.14 -11.05
N SER A 66 2.12 3.74 -11.41
CA SER A 66 0.88 4.22 -10.79
C SER A 66 0.76 3.82 -9.31
N LEU A 67 1.31 2.66 -8.92
CA LEU A 67 1.41 2.25 -7.52
C LEU A 67 2.32 3.20 -6.71
N TYR A 68 3.50 3.53 -7.24
CA TYR A 68 4.45 4.43 -6.60
C TYR A 68 3.89 5.85 -6.53
N GLU A 69 3.32 6.36 -7.62
CA GLU A 69 2.67 7.67 -7.68
C GLU A 69 1.52 7.77 -6.66
N PHE A 70 0.74 6.71 -6.48
CA PHE A 70 -0.32 6.68 -5.47
C PHE A 70 0.24 6.84 -4.06
N LEU A 71 1.28 6.10 -3.70
CA LEU A 71 1.88 6.17 -2.37
C LEU A 71 2.61 7.49 -2.10
N GLU A 72 3.23 8.08 -3.13
CA GLU A 72 3.86 9.40 -3.05
C GLU A 72 2.86 10.49 -2.63
N GLN A 73 1.61 10.42 -3.09
CA GLN A 73 0.54 11.38 -2.71
C GLN A 73 0.26 11.41 -1.20
N PHE A 74 0.58 10.33 -0.48
CA PHE A 74 0.43 10.23 0.98
C PHE A 74 1.74 10.46 1.73
N GLY A 75 2.81 10.86 1.05
CA GLY A 75 4.12 11.16 1.63
C GLY A 75 4.96 9.92 1.97
N TYR A 76 4.70 8.79 1.30
CA TYR A 76 5.56 7.61 1.42
C TYR A 76 6.76 7.71 0.46
N LEU A 77 7.91 7.26 0.94
CA LEU A 77 9.15 7.17 0.18
C LEU A 77 9.57 5.71 0.01
N PRO A 78 9.90 5.26 -1.21
CA PRO A 78 10.42 3.92 -1.45
C PRO A 78 11.84 3.77 -0.92
N SER A 79 12.19 2.54 -0.52
CA SER A 79 13.53 2.18 -0.03
C SER A 79 14.52 1.91 -1.15
N MET A 80 14.05 1.31 -2.25
CA MET A 80 14.88 0.92 -3.39
C MET A 80 14.52 1.73 -4.65
N GLY A 81 13.26 2.16 -4.78
CA GLY A 81 12.75 2.76 -6.01
C GLY A 81 12.28 1.70 -7.00
N LEU A 82 11.73 2.12 -8.14
CA LEU A 82 11.26 1.21 -9.19
C LEU A 82 12.36 0.25 -9.65
N GLN A 83 12.06 -1.05 -9.62
CA GLN A 83 12.92 -2.12 -10.12
C GLN A 83 12.21 -2.89 -11.25
N SER A 84 12.96 -3.72 -11.96
CA SER A 84 12.39 -4.64 -12.94
C SER A 84 12.11 -6.02 -12.34
N GLY A 85 11.10 -6.71 -12.88
CA GLY A 85 10.74 -8.07 -12.46
C GLY A 85 9.80 -8.08 -11.25
N HIS A 86 9.96 -9.09 -10.41
CA HIS A 86 9.15 -9.33 -9.21
C HIS A 86 10.01 -9.00 -7.99
N TYR A 87 9.57 -8.09 -7.13
CA TYR A 87 10.29 -7.71 -5.93
C TYR A 87 9.36 -7.16 -4.84
N ASP A 88 9.87 -7.07 -3.61
CA ASP A 88 9.19 -6.37 -2.51
C ASP A 88 9.77 -4.98 -2.33
N GLU A 89 8.95 -3.94 -2.48
CA GLU A 89 9.34 -2.58 -2.10
C GLU A 89 8.92 -2.28 -0.66
N VAL A 90 9.80 -1.61 0.08
CA VAL A 90 9.48 -1.08 1.40
C VAL A 90 9.27 0.42 1.28
N PHE A 91 8.08 0.89 1.63
CA PHE A 91 7.76 2.30 1.70
C PHE A 91 7.70 2.78 3.15
N PHE A 92 8.25 3.97 3.40
CA PHE A 92 8.28 4.58 4.73
C PHE A 92 7.66 5.97 4.70
N ARG A 93 7.01 6.36 5.80
CA ARG A 93 6.52 7.71 6.01
C ARG A 93 6.96 8.22 7.38
N SER A 94 7.49 9.44 7.41
CA SER A 94 7.88 10.15 8.65
C SER A 94 6.67 10.44 9.54
#